data_AF-A0A3N9XZH9-F1
#
_entry.id   AF-A0A3N9XZH9-F1
#
_cell.length_a   1.000
_cell.length_b   1.000
_cell.length_c   1.000
_cell.angle_alpha   90.00
_cell.angle_beta   90.00
_cell.angle_gamma   90.00
#
_symmetry.space_group_name_H-M   'P 1'
#
loop_
_entity.id
_entity.type
_entity.pdbx_description
1 polymer ?
#
loop_
_entity_poly.entity_id
_entity_poly.type
_entity_poly.pdbx_seq_one_letter_code
_entity_poly.pdbx_strand_id
1 'polypeptide(L)'
;MWVEKLLIPVYGEEVTSGAPWCPRWREHTEAIAHFHGLWLAWQDKTGPKASLTGPSEWHRDHLGPTMAALRNPSGPFAGCKPGAHRAKERPPVERDGSGNF
;
A
#
# COMPACT_ATOMS: atom_id res chain seq x y z
N MET A 1 -8.84 -10.67 -3.65
CA MET A 1 -8.95 -10.03 -2.31
C MET A 1 -9.47 -8.61 -2.56
N TRP A 2 -9.70 -7.78 -1.53
CA TRP A 2 -10.31 -6.45 -1.73
C TRP A 2 -9.43 -5.51 -2.59
N VAL A 3 -8.10 -5.68 -2.58
CA VAL A 3 -7.18 -4.90 -3.43
C VAL A 3 -7.50 -5.09 -4.92
N GLU A 4 -7.59 -6.33 -5.39
CA GLU A 4 -7.80 -6.62 -6.81
C GLU A 4 -9.27 -6.42 -7.25
N LYS A 5 -10.22 -6.53 -6.31
CA LYS A 5 -11.66 -6.49 -6.62
C LYS A 5 -12.31 -5.12 -6.37
N LEU A 6 -11.70 -4.27 -5.57
CA LEU A 6 -12.25 -2.98 -5.16
C LEU A 6 -11.21 -1.86 -5.33
N LEU A 7 -10.07 -1.93 -4.64
CA LEU A 7 -9.12 -0.82 -4.58
C LEU A 7 -8.60 -0.42 -5.97
N ILE A 8 -8.04 -1.39 -6.71
CA ILE A 8 -7.40 -1.10 -8.00
C ILE A 8 -8.40 -0.77 -9.10
N PRO A 9 -9.53 -1.49 -9.26
CA PRO A 9 -10.53 -1.09 -10.25
C PRO A 9 -11.11 0.31 -10.03
N VAL A 10 -11.14 0.83 -8.79
CA VAL A 10 -11.76 2.12 -8.45
C VAL A 10 -10.74 3.26 -8.36
N TYR A 11 -9.56 3.01 -7.79
CA TYR A 11 -8.57 4.04 -7.45
C TYR A 11 -7.20 3.82 -8.12
N GLY A 12 -7.10 2.81 -8.98
CA GLY A 12 -5.87 2.52 -9.72
C GLY A 12 -5.75 3.40 -10.96
N GLU A 13 -5.09 4.56 -10.81
CA GLU A 13 -4.70 5.41 -11.95
C GLU A 13 -3.75 4.68 -12.93
N GLU A 14 -3.58 5.21 -14.14
CA GLU A 14 -2.70 4.65 -15.18
C GLU A 14 -1.28 4.35 -14.68
N VAL A 15 -0.70 3.23 -15.10
CA VAL A 15 0.65 2.82 -14.70
C VAL A 15 1.68 3.54 -15.57
N THR A 16 2.50 4.36 -14.94
CA THR A 16 3.60 5.08 -15.59
C THR A 16 4.92 4.86 -14.85
N SER A 17 6.04 5.31 -15.40
CA SER A 17 7.32 5.31 -14.67
C SER A 17 7.30 6.18 -13.41
N GLY A 18 6.48 7.23 -13.39
CA GLY A 18 6.27 8.11 -12.22
C GLY A 18 5.25 7.57 -11.22
N ALA A 19 4.44 6.58 -11.59
CA ALA A 19 3.43 5.97 -10.74
C ALA A 19 3.41 4.44 -10.95
N PRO A 20 4.47 3.70 -10.56
CA PRO A 20 4.57 2.27 -10.81
C PRO A 20 3.49 1.45 -10.09
N TRP A 21 3.21 0.27 -10.65
CA TRP A 21 2.39 -0.77 -10.06
C TRP A 21 3.04 -2.13 -10.29
N CYS A 22 2.93 -3.04 -9.31
CA CYS A 22 3.36 -4.42 -9.47
C CYS A 22 2.16 -5.38 -9.40
N PRO A 23 1.89 -6.19 -10.44
CA PRO A 23 0.82 -7.20 -10.36
C PRO A 23 1.11 -8.30 -9.32
N ARG A 24 2.38 -8.49 -8.98
CA ARG A 24 2.85 -9.38 -7.91
C ARG A 24 3.05 -8.62 -6.58
N TRP A 25 2.19 -7.63 -6.31
CA TRP A 25 2.33 -6.73 -5.15
C TRP A 25 2.50 -7.46 -3.79
N ARG A 26 1.98 -8.68 -3.67
CA ARG A 26 2.10 -9.53 -2.47
C ARG A 26 3.53 -9.96 -2.16
N GLU A 27 4.44 -9.88 -3.12
CA GLU A 27 5.86 -10.15 -2.91
C GLU A 27 6.61 -8.93 -2.35
N HIS A 28 5.91 -7.80 -2.22
CA HIS A 28 6.40 -6.61 -1.52
C HIS A 28 5.73 -6.54 -0.14
N THR A 29 6.45 -6.95 0.92
CA THR A 29 5.91 -6.98 2.29
C THR A 29 5.44 -5.62 2.78
N GLU A 30 6.12 -4.55 2.35
CA GLU A 30 5.72 -3.18 2.62
C GLU A 30 4.34 -2.85 2.01
N ALA A 31 4.03 -3.36 0.81
CA ALA A 31 2.72 -3.20 0.20
C ALA A 31 1.63 -3.94 0.99
N ILE A 32 1.93 -5.13 1.50
CA ILE A 32 1.01 -5.86 2.39
C ILE A 32 0.70 -5.04 3.64
N ALA A 33 1.73 -4.46 4.28
CA ALA A 33 1.56 -3.65 5.49
C ALA A 33 0.70 -2.40 5.22
N HIS A 34 0.98 -1.67 4.14
CA HIS A 34 0.20 -0.52 3.72
C HIS A 34 -1.26 -0.87 3.43
N PHE A 35 -1.52 -1.91 2.64
CA PHE A 35 -2.88 -2.33 2.34
C PHE A 35 -3.62 -2.84 3.58
N HIS A 36 -2.94 -3.54 4.48
CA HIS A 36 -3.56 -3.97 5.74
C HIS A 36 -4.00 -2.75 6.57
N GLY A 37 -3.12 -1.77 6.76
CA GLY A 37 -3.48 -0.53 7.46
C GLY A 37 -4.62 0.23 6.77
N LEU A 38 -4.58 0.33 5.44
CA LEU A 38 -5.63 0.99 4.66
C LEU A 38 -7.00 0.30 4.82
N TRP A 39 -7.01 -1.03 4.89
CA TRP A 39 -8.22 -1.83 5.13
C TRP A 39 -8.77 -1.67 6.55
N LEU A 40 -7.90 -1.59 7.56
CA LEU A 40 -8.33 -1.30 8.94
C LEU A 40 -8.94 0.10 9.04
N ALA A 41 -8.30 1.10 8.42
CA ALA A 41 -8.83 2.46 8.37
C ALA A 41 -10.18 2.54 7.64
N TRP A 42 -10.37 1.75 6.57
CA TRP A 42 -11.66 1.66 5.88
C TRP A 42 -12.76 1.18 6.84
N GLN A 43 -12.51 0.08 7.54
CA GLN A 43 -13.49 -0.49 8.48
C GLN A 43 -13.86 0.48 9.60
N ASP A 44 -12.90 1.22 10.14
CA ASP A 44 -13.14 2.25 11.16
C ASP A 44 -13.97 3.42 10.60
N LYS A 45 -13.55 3.96 9.45
CA LYS A 45 -14.11 5.20 8.87
C LYS A 45 -15.38 5.01 8.06
N THR A 46 -15.74 3.79 7.70
CA THR A 46 -16.99 3.48 6.98
C THR A 46 -17.86 2.46 7.71
N GLY A 47 -17.54 2.14 8.96
CA GLY A 47 -18.30 1.21 9.77
C GLY A 47 -19.63 1.80 10.27
N PRO A 48 -20.50 0.99 10.90
CA PRO A 48 -21.83 1.43 11.38
C PRO A 48 -21.80 2.57 12.40
N LYS A 49 -20.65 2.81 13.04
CA LYS A 49 -20.43 3.85 14.06
C LYS A 49 -19.64 5.05 13.53
N ALA A 50 -19.29 5.06 12.25
CA ALA A 50 -18.49 6.13 11.68
C ALA A 50 -19.29 7.44 11.57
N SER A 51 -18.58 8.56 11.63
CA SER A 51 -19.12 9.87 11.26
C SER A 51 -19.64 9.87 9.81
N LEU A 52 -20.60 10.74 9.50
CA LEU A 52 -21.02 11.00 8.12
C LEU A 52 -19.86 11.49 7.23
N THR A 53 -18.85 12.15 7.82
CA THR A 53 -17.62 12.58 7.14
C THR A 53 -16.58 11.48 7.00
N GLY A 54 -16.78 10.33 7.65
CA GLY A 54 -15.81 9.24 7.75
C GLY A 54 -15.26 8.78 6.39
N PRO A 55 -16.09 8.52 5.36
CA PRO A 55 -15.59 8.16 4.04
C PRO A 55 -14.70 9.23 3.41
N SER A 56 -15.00 10.51 3.61
CA SER A 56 -14.19 11.62 3.09
C SER A 56 -12.83 11.70 3.81
N GLU A 57 -12.84 11.54 5.14
CA GLU A 57 -11.62 11.45 5.95
C GLU A 57 -10.77 10.25 5.53
N TRP A 58 -11.38 9.10 5.23
CA TRP A 58 -10.66 7.92 4.74
C TRP A 58 -9.91 8.20 3.44
N HIS A 59 -10.55 8.89 2.49
CA HIS A 59 -9.89 9.26 1.23
C HIS A 59 -8.70 10.20 1.48
N ARG A 60 -8.92 11.25 2.28
CA ARG A 60 -7.94 12.31 2.55
C ARG A 60 -6.75 11.80 3.35
N ASP A 61 -7.00 11.09 4.45
CA ASP A 61 -5.99 10.80 5.47
C ASP A 61 -5.33 9.43 5.29
N HIS A 62 -5.97 8.50 4.55
CA HIS A 62 -5.50 7.12 4.44
C HIS A 62 -5.26 6.68 3.00
N LEU A 63 -6.27 6.77 2.13
CA LEU A 63 -6.15 6.30 0.75
C LEU A 63 -5.09 7.08 -0.04
N GLY A 64 -5.22 8.41 -0.09
CA GLY A 64 -4.30 9.28 -0.84
C GLY A 64 -2.84 9.06 -0.43
N PRO A 65 -2.49 9.19 0.86
CA PRO A 65 -1.13 8.95 1.34
C PRO A 65 -0.62 7.52 1.05
N THR A 66 -1.46 6.50 1.23
CA THR A 66 -1.07 5.10 0.98
C THR A 66 -0.77 4.87 -0.49
N MET A 67 -1.63 5.35 -1.39
CA MET A 67 -1.43 5.19 -2.83
C MET A 67 -0.22 6.01 -3.32
N ALA A 68 -0.01 7.20 -2.78
CA ALA A 68 1.15 8.02 -3.07
C ALA A 68 2.47 7.35 -2.65
N ALA A 69 2.50 6.73 -1.47
CA ALA A 69 3.68 6.00 -0.99
C ALA A 69 3.98 4.77 -1.85
N LEU A 70 2.97 3.92 -2.09
CA LEU A 70 3.12 2.68 -2.86
C LEU A 70 3.56 2.94 -4.31
N ARG A 71 3.00 3.99 -4.92
CA ARG A 71 3.24 4.37 -6.31
C ARG A 71 4.30 5.46 -6.44
N ASN A 72 5.08 5.72 -5.40
CA ASN A 72 6.24 6.59 -5.53
C ASN A 72 7.28 5.89 -6.44
N PRO A 73 7.95 6.59 -7.38
CA PRO A 73 8.99 5.99 -8.24
C PRO A 73 10.22 5.48 -7.47
N SER A 74 10.39 5.90 -6.22
CA SER A 74 11.37 5.41 -5.25
C SER A 74 10.76 4.50 -4.17
N GLY A 75 9.46 4.20 -4.26
CA GLY A 75 8.70 3.44 -3.29
C GLY A 75 8.75 1.91 -3.47
N PRO A 76 7.82 1.18 -2.84
CA PRO A 76 7.80 -0.29 -2.81
C PRO A 76 7.79 -0.94 -4.20
N PHE A 77 7.10 -0.32 -5.15
CA PHE A 77 7.00 -0.81 -6.53
C PHE A 77 8.09 -0.23 -7.47
N ALA A 78 9.04 0.55 -6.95
CA ALA A 78 10.11 1.13 -7.75
C ALA A 78 10.88 0.06 -8.54
N GLY A 79 10.96 0.24 -9.86
CA GLY A 79 11.60 -0.69 -10.78
C GLY A 79 10.72 -1.86 -11.26
N CYS A 80 9.49 -2.00 -10.75
CA CYS A 80 8.48 -2.83 -11.40
C CYS A 80 7.98 -2.13 -12.67
N LYS A 81 7.72 -2.90 -13.72
CA LYS A 81 7.17 -2.41 -15.01
C LYS A 81 5.88 -3.17 -15.31
N PRO A 82 5.05 -2.71 -16.26
CA PRO A 82 3.95 -3.53 -16.76
C PRO A 82 4.43 -4.93 -17.14
N GLY A 83 3.89 -5.96 -16.48
CA GLY A 83 4.29 -7.36 -16.68
C GLY A 83 5.61 -7.81 -16.03
N ALA A 84 6.34 -6.94 -15.32
CA ALA A 84 7.63 -7.28 -14.69
C ALA A 84 7.69 -6.91 -13.20
N HIS A 85 8.17 -7.86 -12.39
CA HIS A 85 8.40 -7.69 -10.96
C HIS A 85 9.90 -7.54 -10.67
N ARG A 86 10.25 -6.62 -9.76
CA ARG A 86 11.60 -6.47 -9.23
C ARG A 86 11.58 -6.75 -7.73
N ALA A 87 12.27 -7.82 -7.33
CA ALA A 87 12.46 -8.14 -5.92
C ALA A 87 13.23 -7.00 -5.21
N LYS A 88 12.89 -6.76 -3.95
CA LYS A 88 13.55 -5.78 -3.09
C LYS A 88 14.37 -6.51 -2.05
N GLU A 89 15.64 -6.14 -1.95
CA GLU A 89 16.50 -6.58 -0.85
C GLU A 89 16.17 -5.77 0.40
N ARG A 90 16.07 -6.46 1.53
CA ARG A 90 15.86 -5.82 2.82
C ARG A 90 17.21 -5.31 3.32
N PRO A 91 17.26 -4.08 3.88
CA PRO A 91 18.47 -3.61 4.53
C PRO A 91 18.92 -4.61 5.62
N PRO A 92 20.24 -4.80 5.80
CA PRO A 92 20.74 -5.63 6.89
C PRO A 92 20.37 -4.97 8.22
N VAL A 93 20.02 -5.79 9.21
CA VAL A 93 19.81 -5.37 10.59
C VAL A 93 20.96 -5.95 11.40
N GLU A 94 21.74 -5.09 12.05
CA GLU A 94 22.73 -5.54 13.03
C GLU A 94 21.97 -6.17 14.19
N ARG A 95 22.31 -7.42 14.53
CA ARG A 95 21.76 -8.06 15.72
C ARG A 95 22.62 -7.62 16.90
N ASP A 96 22.12 -6.68 17.68
CA ASP A 96 22.58 -6.48 19.04
C ASP A 96 22.38 -7.79 19.82
N GLY A 97 23.48 -8.30 20.38
CA GLY A 97 23.53 -9.60 21.06
C GLY A 97 22.63 -9.72 22.30
N SER A 98 21.88 -8.69 22.65
CA SER A 98 20.82 -8.69 23.65
C SER A 98 19.50 -9.09 23.00
N GLY A 99 19.35 -10.38 22.70
CA GLY A 99 18.05 -10.92 22.34
C GLY A 99 17.05 -10.69 23.47
N ASN A 100 16.15 -9.72 23.29
CA ASN A 100 14.83 -9.65 23.90
C ASN A 100 14.00 -8.57 23.20
N PHE A 101 13.19 -9.02 22.24
CA PHE A 101 11.91 -8.39 21.86
C PHE A 101 10.82 -9.44 22.06
#